data_AF-S2JGA4-F1
#
_entry.id   AF-S2JGA4-F1
#
_cell.length_a   1.000
_cell.length_b   1.000
_cell.length_c   1.000
_cell.angle_alpha   90.00
_cell.angle_beta   90.00
_cell.angle_gamma   90.00
#
_symmetry.space_group_name_H-M   'P 1'
#
loop_
_entity.id
_entity.type
_entity.pdbx_description
1 polymer ?
#
loop_
_entity_poly.entity_id
_entity_poly.type
_entity_poly.pdbx_seq_one_letter_code
_entity_poly.pdbx_strand_id
1 'polypeptide(L)'
;MDRLPFEVLLQIFGYLPLTSFEALYAIFPQTLLDEALIYKLRKNKTEPMVNLISTNLHELSTNTANSRNESSLSLYFISYDPSHRFIWTLPDFSRSQHFFKVKDAYVSHGKLVLRRPHDTTLSSQKSLVSLWDIRKSFPPTRAGSFSGASEYSRIKSQELTIHQPGCVLDSCLIPSGTSSNFKKVGLVDNKGEDKVMGMSGSEEDMNIVLLKRPALPSTYMRQVPKAGKESSGSNIHAASSFLVPTYPDPTCGYFLVERFAIDIPTFLRLYS
;
A
#
# COMPACT_ATOMS: atom_id res chain seq x y z
N MET A 1 39.55 -26.34 -9.43
CA MET A 1 39.06 -25.15 -8.70
C MET A 1 37.55 -25.20 -8.76
N ASP A 2 37.00 -25.89 -7.77
CA ASP A 2 35.59 -26.26 -7.69
C ASP A 2 34.74 -25.01 -7.41
N ARG A 3 33.65 -24.86 -8.15
CA ARG A 3 32.73 -23.72 -7.98
C ARG A 3 32.11 -23.81 -6.58
N LEU A 4 32.03 -22.67 -5.88
CA LEU A 4 31.32 -22.59 -4.61
C LEU A 4 29.86 -23.05 -4.81
N PRO A 5 29.29 -23.85 -3.88
CA PRO A 5 27.88 -24.21 -3.92
C PRO A 5 26.98 -22.96 -3.91
N PHE A 6 25.86 -23.03 -4.61
CA PHE A 6 24.93 -21.90 -4.76
C PHE A 6 24.42 -21.41 -3.40
N GLU A 7 24.12 -22.32 -2.49
CA GLU A 7 23.65 -22.01 -1.13
C GLU A 7 24.69 -21.23 -0.33
N VAL A 8 25.98 -21.54 -0.51
CA VAL A 8 27.08 -20.83 0.14
C VAL A 8 27.17 -19.41 -0.42
N LEU A 9 27.01 -19.22 -1.74
CA LEU A 9 26.96 -17.89 -2.35
C LEU A 9 25.77 -17.06 -1.84
N LEU A 10 24.57 -17.65 -1.75
CA LEU A 10 23.39 -16.98 -1.20
C LEU A 10 23.60 -16.57 0.27
N GLN A 11 24.27 -17.41 1.06
CA GLN A 11 24.61 -17.09 2.44
C GLN A 11 25.58 -15.91 2.52
N ILE A 12 26.66 -15.92 1.73
CA ILE A 12 27.64 -14.82 1.66
C ILE A 12 26.93 -13.51 1.30
N PHE A 13 26.15 -13.50 0.21
CA PHE A 13 25.40 -12.31 -0.21
C PHE A 13 24.33 -11.89 0.81
N GLY A 14 23.77 -12.84 1.55
CA GLY A 14 22.83 -12.59 2.64
C GLY A 14 23.41 -11.70 3.76
N TYR A 15 24.73 -11.68 3.95
CA TYR A 15 25.40 -10.81 4.93
C TYR A 15 25.74 -9.42 4.40
N LEU A 16 25.77 -9.21 3.09
CA LEU A 16 26.10 -7.91 2.50
C LEU A 16 24.96 -6.90 2.69
N PRO A 17 25.25 -5.61 2.92
CA PRO A 17 24.22 -4.60 3.05
C PRO A 17 23.50 -4.38 1.71
N LEU A 18 22.23 -3.96 1.75
CA LEU A 18 21.43 -3.71 0.54
C LEU A 18 22.05 -2.62 -0.36
N THR A 19 22.75 -1.65 0.23
CA THR A 19 23.51 -0.61 -0.47
C THR A 19 24.55 -1.19 -1.44
N SER A 20 25.11 -2.37 -1.17
CA SER A 20 26.12 -3.01 -2.02
C SER A 20 25.53 -3.72 -3.24
N PHE A 21 24.23 -4.03 -3.25
CA PHE A 21 23.65 -4.87 -4.31
C PHE A 21 23.73 -4.21 -5.67
N GLU A 22 23.59 -2.88 -5.78
CA GLU A 22 23.70 -2.17 -7.06
C GLU A 22 25.06 -2.42 -7.74
N ALA A 23 26.16 -2.34 -6.98
CA ALA A 23 27.49 -2.66 -7.49
C ALA A 23 27.65 -4.15 -7.85
N LEU A 24 27.01 -5.05 -7.09
CA LEU A 24 27.09 -6.50 -7.36
C LEU A 24 26.35 -6.89 -8.66
N TYR A 25 25.23 -6.23 -8.99
CA TYR A 25 24.53 -6.45 -10.25
C TYR A 25 25.37 -6.07 -11.49
N ALA A 26 26.41 -5.24 -11.34
CA ALA A 26 27.34 -4.93 -12.42
C ALA A 26 28.38 -6.03 -12.69
N ILE A 27 28.58 -6.95 -11.74
CA ILE A 27 29.67 -7.94 -11.77
C ILE A 27 29.12 -9.36 -11.95
N PHE A 28 28.01 -9.66 -11.28
CA PHE A 28 27.47 -11.02 -11.20
C PHE A 28 26.21 -11.19 -12.05
N PRO A 29 25.86 -12.43 -12.43
CA PRO A 29 24.62 -12.71 -13.14
C PRO A 29 23.39 -12.23 -12.38
N GLN A 30 22.51 -11.55 -13.10
CA GLN A 30 21.31 -10.95 -12.52
C GLN A 30 20.42 -11.98 -11.80
N THR A 31 20.24 -13.17 -12.37
CA THR A 31 19.43 -14.25 -11.76
C THR A 31 19.98 -14.71 -10.42
N LEU A 32 21.31 -14.80 -10.27
CA LEU A 32 21.97 -15.13 -9.01
C LEU A 32 21.73 -14.04 -7.95
N LEU A 33 21.81 -12.78 -8.35
CA LEU A 33 21.67 -11.63 -7.44
C LEU A 33 20.22 -11.37 -7.06
N ASP A 34 19.28 -11.63 -7.98
CA ASP A 34 17.85 -11.63 -7.68
C ASP A 34 17.56 -12.68 -6.59
N GLU A 35 18.00 -13.93 -6.76
CA GLU A 35 17.81 -14.97 -5.75
C GLU A 35 18.51 -14.65 -4.42
N ALA A 36 19.71 -14.06 -4.44
CA ALA A 36 20.40 -13.63 -3.24
C ALA A 36 19.65 -12.52 -2.49
N LEU A 37 19.12 -11.54 -3.21
CA LEU A 37 18.31 -10.47 -2.66
C LEU A 37 17.04 -11.04 -2.03
N ILE A 38 16.33 -11.90 -2.75
CA ILE A 38 15.11 -12.53 -2.24
C ILE A 38 15.40 -13.44 -1.05
N TYR A 39 16.50 -14.17 -1.07
CA TYR A 39 16.96 -14.97 0.08
C TYR A 39 17.17 -14.10 1.32
N LYS A 40 17.81 -12.92 1.16
CA LYS A 40 17.99 -11.94 2.23
C LYS A 40 16.65 -11.41 2.76
N LEU A 41 15.74 -11.00 1.87
CA LEU A 41 14.42 -10.49 2.25
C LEU A 41 13.56 -11.56 2.95
N ARG A 42 13.64 -12.82 2.52
CA ARG A 42 12.94 -13.97 3.15
C ARG A 42 13.42 -14.27 4.57
N LYS A 43 14.68 -13.96 4.91
CA LYS A 43 15.20 -14.10 6.28
C LYS A 43 14.69 -13.00 7.21
N ASN A 44 14.45 -11.80 6.70
CA ASN A 44 14.09 -10.63 7.49
C ASN A 44 12.58 -10.30 7.43
N LYS A 45 11.71 -11.31 7.46
CA LYS A 45 10.24 -11.11 7.34
C LYS A 45 9.62 -10.28 8.47
N THR A 46 10.28 -10.21 9.61
CA THR A 46 9.80 -9.46 10.79
C THR A 46 10.07 -7.97 10.69
N GLU A 47 10.99 -7.55 9.81
CA GLU A 47 11.34 -6.16 9.62
C GLU A 47 10.57 -5.57 8.43
N PRO A 48 10.12 -4.31 8.52
CA PRO A 48 9.52 -3.64 7.38
C PRO A 48 10.54 -3.54 6.26
N MET A 49 10.10 -3.86 5.04
CA MET A 49 10.93 -3.71 3.85
C MET A 49 10.92 -2.25 3.40
N VAL A 50 9.76 -1.61 3.33
CA VAL A 50 9.63 -0.19 2.98
C VAL A 50 8.50 0.44 3.79
N ASN A 51 8.58 1.75 4.00
CA ASN A 51 7.48 2.51 4.56
C ASN A 51 6.79 3.28 3.45
N LEU A 52 5.48 3.11 3.36
CA LEU A 52 4.61 3.94 2.56
C LEU A 52 4.16 5.13 3.40
N ILE A 53 4.47 6.35 2.97
CA ILE A 53 4.31 7.57 3.75
C ILE A 53 3.34 8.49 3.03
N SER A 54 2.33 8.97 3.76
CA SER A 54 1.58 10.16 3.38
C SER A 54 2.28 11.38 3.98
N THR A 55 2.60 12.36 3.12
CA THR A 55 3.27 13.60 3.52
C THR A 55 2.29 14.67 4.06
N ASN A 56 1.11 14.26 4.52
CA ASN A 56 0.11 15.15 5.12
C ASN A 56 -0.40 14.57 6.44
N LEU A 57 -0.29 15.36 7.53
CA LEU A 57 -0.53 14.96 8.93
C LEU A 57 -1.94 14.39 9.18
N HIS A 58 -2.92 14.83 8.40
CA HIS A 58 -4.33 14.54 8.64
C HIS A 58 -4.80 13.24 7.99
N GLU A 59 -3.88 12.52 7.34
CA GLU A 59 -4.23 11.51 6.36
C GLU A 59 -3.84 10.10 6.69
N LEU A 60 -3.40 9.78 7.90
CA LEU A 60 -3.43 8.41 8.39
C LEU A 60 -4.14 8.38 9.72
N SER A 61 -4.98 7.39 9.85
CA SER A 61 -5.65 7.11 11.10
C SER A 61 -5.12 5.77 11.57
N THR A 62 -4.10 5.85 12.42
CA THR A 62 -3.50 4.74 13.13
C THR A 62 -3.72 4.91 14.63
N ASN A 63 -3.55 3.80 15.37
CA ASN A 63 -3.61 3.75 16.83
C ASN A 63 -2.38 4.40 17.52
N THR A 64 -1.52 5.10 16.78
CA THR A 64 -0.26 5.67 17.27
C THR A 64 -0.25 7.18 17.08
N ALA A 65 0.26 7.91 18.08
CA ALA A 65 0.38 9.36 18.03
C ALA A 65 1.34 9.78 16.90
N ASN A 66 0.85 10.59 15.97
CA ASN A 66 1.67 11.21 14.92
C ASN A 66 2.49 12.35 15.54
N SER A 67 3.81 12.28 15.48
CA SER A 67 4.72 13.32 16.00
C SER A 67 5.22 14.30 14.92
N ARG A 68 4.87 14.06 13.64
CA ARG A 68 5.31 14.84 12.45
C ARG A 68 4.17 15.00 11.45
N ASN A 69 4.31 15.92 10.49
CA ASN A 69 3.39 16.14 9.36
C ASN A 69 3.32 14.97 8.35
N GLU A 70 3.69 13.78 8.80
CA GLU A 70 3.77 12.58 7.99
C GLU A 70 3.11 11.44 8.74
N SER A 71 2.69 10.45 7.97
CA SER A 71 2.14 9.25 8.51
C SER A 71 2.57 8.05 7.70
N SER A 72 2.96 6.97 8.36
CA SER A 72 3.64 5.85 7.73
C SER A 72 2.88 4.53 7.90
N LEU A 73 2.95 3.72 6.85
CA LEU A 73 2.48 2.35 6.80
C LEU A 73 3.66 1.44 6.43
N SER A 74 4.06 0.59 7.36
CA SER A 74 5.09 -0.43 7.16
C SER A 74 4.60 -1.51 6.19
N LEU A 75 5.43 -1.84 5.20
CA LEU A 75 5.16 -2.90 4.21
C LEU A 75 6.22 -3.99 4.33
N TYR A 76 5.76 -5.24 4.38
CA TYR A 76 6.58 -6.43 4.65
C TYR A 76 6.64 -7.32 3.41
N PHE A 77 7.80 -7.92 3.16
CA PHE A 77 8.00 -8.86 2.05
C PHE A 77 7.02 -10.04 2.13
N ILE A 78 6.36 -10.36 0.99
CA ILE A 78 5.50 -11.55 0.88
C ILE A 78 6.00 -12.54 -0.18
N SER A 79 6.28 -12.07 -1.39
CA SER A 79 6.60 -12.93 -2.53
C SER A 79 7.42 -12.18 -3.57
N TYR A 80 7.95 -12.95 -4.52
CA TYR A 80 8.73 -12.44 -5.65
C TYR A 80 8.11 -12.96 -6.94
N ASP A 81 7.94 -12.08 -7.94
CA ASP A 81 7.58 -12.44 -9.30
C ASP A 81 8.86 -12.42 -10.17
N PRO A 82 9.43 -13.59 -10.50
CA PRO A 82 10.67 -13.67 -11.28
C PRO A 82 10.50 -13.21 -12.72
N SER A 83 9.29 -13.28 -13.28
CA SER A 83 9.04 -12.95 -14.69
C SER A 83 9.20 -11.44 -14.94
N HIS A 84 8.81 -10.65 -13.95
CA HIS A 84 8.80 -9.19 -14.03
C HIS A 84 9.77 -8.53 -13.04
N ARG A 85 10.48 -9.34 -12.24
CA ARG A 85 11.41 -8.92 -11.19
C ARG A 85 10.79 -7.96 -10.17
N PHE A 86 9.53 -8.24 -9.81
CA PHE A 86 8.80 -7.48 -8.79
C PHE A 86 8.87 -8.17 -7.44
N ILE A 87 9.21 -7.38 -6.44
CA ILE A 87 9.11 -7.74 -5.03
C ILE A 87 7.74 -7.29 -4.54
N TRP A 88 6.92 -8.25 -4.10
CA TRP A 88 5.63 -7.97 -3.52
C TRP A 88 5.72 -7.81 -2.00
N THR A 89 4.91 -6.90 -1.48
CA THR A 89 4.77 -6.60 -0.06
C THR A 89 3.32 -6.43 0.34
N LEU A 90 3.06 -6.64 1.63
CA LEU A 90 1.76 -6.42 2.27
C LEU A 90 1.94 -5.60 3.55
N PRO A 91 0.93 -4.80 3.94
CA PRO A 91 0.81 -4.32 5.31
C PRO A 91 0.72 -5.46 6.33
N ASP A 92 1.04 -5.17 7.59
CA ASP A 92 0.75 -6.08 8.70
C ASP A 92 -0.76 -6.07 9.02
N PHE A 93 -1.45 -7.12 8.59
CA PHE A 93 -2.88 -7.33 8.84
C PHE A 93 -3.18 -8.06 10.16
N SER A 94 -2.16 -8.43 10.96
CA SER A 94 -2.35 -9.27 12.15
C SER A 94 -2.93 -8.52 13.35
N ARG A 95 -2.66 -7.22 13.48
CA ARG A 95 -3.01 -6.41 14.66
C ARG A 95 -4.13 -5.41 14.39
N SER A 96 -4.03 -4.67 13.29
CA SER A 96 -4.99 -3.61 12.95
C SER A 96 -4.96 -3.32 11.46
N GLN A 97 -6.11 -2.93 10.92
CA GLN A 97 -6.19 -2.40 9.56
C GLN A 97 -5.71 -0.95 9.55
N HIS A 98 -4.81 -0.64 8.62
CA HIS A 98 -4.25 0.70 8.46
C HIS A 98 -4.88 1.38 7.25
N PHE A 99 -5.23 2.65 7.38
CA PHE A 99 -5.94 3.39 6.35
C PHE A 99 -5.47 4.83 6.32
N PHE A 100 -5.28 5.33 5.11
CA PHE A 100 -5.03 6.75 4.90
C PHE A 100 -6.37 7.50 4.78
N LYS A 101 -6.62 8.50 5.64
CA LYS A 101 -7.81 9.33 5.59
C LYS A 101 -7.63 10.45 4.57
N VAL A 102 -8.30 10.38 3.43
CA VAL A 102 -8.24 11.42 2.39
C VAL A 102 -9.41 12.39 2.60
N LYS A 103 -9.15 13.70 2.67
CA LYS A 103 -10.18 14.75 2.85
C LYS A 103 -10.36 15.60 1.59
N ASP A 104 -11.52 16.22 1.44
CA ASP A 104 -11.85 17.12 0.32
C ASP A 104 -11.19 18.51 0.46
N ALA A 105 -10.95 18.94 1.70
CA ALA A 105 -10.36 20.24 1.98
C ALA A 105 -8.82 20.18 1.89
N TYR A 106 -8.25 20.88 0.91
CA TYR A 106 -6.84 21.32 0.88
C TYR A 106 -5.76 20.22 0.90
N VAL A 107 -5.97 19.13 0.17
CA VAL A 107 -4.94 18.09 -0.03
C VAL A 107 -3.94 18.46 -1.15
N SER A 108 -3.87 19.73 -1.56
CA SER A 108 -3.10 20.19 -2.73
C SER A 108 -1.60 19.89 -2.71
N HIS A 109 -1.03 19.57 -1.53
CA HIS A 109 0.42 19.35 -1.36
C HIS A 109 0.78 17.97 -0.82
N GLY A 110 -0.20 17.13 -0.49
CA GLY A 110 0.03 15.78 0.02
C GLY A 110 0.44 14.80 -1.09
N LYS A 111 1.44 13.97 -0.80
CA LYS A 111 1.89 12.89 -1.68
C LYS A 111 1.97 11.59 -0.90
N LEU A 112 1.73 10.51 -1.63
CA LEU A 112 2.10 9.18 -1.20
C LEU A 112 3.51 8.89 -1.71
N VAL A 113 4.44 8.62 -0.81
CA VAL A 113 5.86 8.36 -1.12
C VAL A 113 6.33 7.07 -0.46
N LEU A 114 7.33 6.44 -1.05
CA LEU A 114 8.04 5.31 -0.44
C LEU A 114 9.34 5.81 0.16
N ARG A 115 9.69 5.27 1.33
CA ARG A 115 10.95 5.56 2.02
C ARG A 115 11.50 4.29 2.66
N ARG A 116 12.83 4.23 2.78
CA ARG A 116 13.51 3.22 3.58
C ARG A 116 13.03 3.29 5.05
N PRO A 117 12.87 2.15 5.73
CA PRO A 117 12.65 2.14 7.18
C PRO A 117 13.76 2.91 7.90
N HIS A 118 13.39 3.69 8.93
CA HIS A 118 14.29 4.53 9.75
C HIS A 118 14.96 5.72 9.04
N ASP A 119 14.80 5.84 7.73
CA ASP A 119 15.25 7.03 7.01
C ASP A 119 14.24 8.17 7.18
N THR A 120 14.75 9.38 7.39
CA THR A 120 13.95 10.60 7.51
C THR A 120 14.39 11.67 6.50
N THR A 121 15.36 11.34 5.64
CA THR A 121 15.85 12.23 4.61
C THR A 121 14.87 12.31 3.44
N LEU A 122 14.65 13.52 2.93
CA LEU A 122 13.73 13.77 1.80
C LEU A 122 14.33 13.34 0.44
N SER A 123 15.65 13.15 0.36
CA SER A 123 16.38 12.81 -0.85
C SER A 123 16.24 11.33 -1.26
N SER A 124 15.91 10.45 -0.32
CA SER A 124 15.82 8.99 -0.53
C SER A 124 14.37 8.48 -0.68
N GLN A 125 13.47 9.34 -1.20
CA GLN A 125 12.06 9.00 -1.35
C GLN A 125 11.64 8.82 -2.81
N LYS A 126 10.75 7.86 -3.05
CA LYS A 126 10.11 7.65 -4.35
C LYS A 126 8.65 8.10 -4.28
N SER A 127 8.31 9.17 -4.98
CA SER A 127 6.92 9.61 -5.11
C SER A 127 6.10 8.62 -5.93
N LEU A 128 4.91 8.28 -5.43
CA LEU A 128 3.94 7.44 -6.11
C LEU A 128 2.82 8.26 -6.75
N VAL A 129 2.02 8.94 -5.94
CA VAL A 129 0.84 9.67 -6.44
C VAL A 129 0.53 10.85 -5.53
N SER A 130 -0.09 11.88 -6.08
CA SER A 130 -0.69 12.93 -5.25
C SER A 130 -1.92 12.38 -4.54
N LEU A 131 -2.09 12.74 -3.28
CA LEU A 131 -3.29 12.43 -2.52
C LEU A 131 -4.54 13.12 -3.15
N TRP A 132 -4.33 14.19 -3.91
CA TRP A 132 -5.38 14.83 -4.73
C TRP A 132 -5.89 13.94 -5.87
N ASP A 133 -5.01 13.18 -6.53
CA ASP A 133 -5.43 12.29 -7.62
C ASP A 133 -6.15 11.05 -7.06
N ILE A 134 -5.75 10.58 -5.88
CA ILE A 134 -6.53 9.59 -5.13
C ILE A 134 -7.91 10.19 -4.79
N ARG A 135 -7.98 11.44 -4.33
CA ARG A 135 -9.24 12.14 -4.01
C ARG A 135 -10.19 12.23 -5.21
N LYS A 136 -9.69 12.57 -6.40
CA LYS A 136 -10.51 12.61 -7.64
C LYS A 136 -11.15 11.27 -7.98
N SER A 137 -10.55 10.18 -7.53
CA SER A 137 -11.09 8.83 -7.72
C SER A 137 -12.27 8.54 -6.80
N PHE A 138 -12.45 9.32 -5.72
CA PHE A 138 -13.68 9.30 -4.93
C PHE A 138 -14.75 10.17 -5.59
N PRO A 139 -16.04 9.81 -5.48
CA PRO A 139 -17.14 10.63 -5.99
C PRO A 139 -17.15 12.03 -5.36
N PRO A 140 -17.68 13.05 -6.07
CA PRO A 140 -17.77 14.41 -5.55
C PRO A 140 -18.75 14.45 -4.37
N THR A 141 -18.36 15.15 -3.30
CA THR A 141 -19.16 15.24 -2.08
C THR A 141 -20.37 16.17 -2.19
N ARG A 142 -20.31 17.09 -3.15
CA ARG A 142 -21.27 18.18 -3.33
C ARG A 142 -21.50 18.38 -4.82
N ALA A 143 -22.42 17.60 -5.40
CA ALA A 143 -23.11 18.08 -6.58
C ALA A 143 -23.99 19.24 -6.11
N GLY A 144 -23.52 20.48 -6.30
CA GLY A 144 -24.38 21.65 -6.16
C GLY A 144 -25.60 21.47 -7.06
N SER A 145 -26.72 22.07 -6.65
CA SER A 145 -28.05 22.00 -7.28
C SER A 145 -28.15 22.60 -8.69
N PHE A 146 -27.16 22.34 -9.56
CA PHE A 146 -27.29 22.54 -11.00
C PHE A 146 -27.88 21.27 -11.59
N SER A 147 -29.10 21.39 -12.10
CA SER A 147 -29.94 20.33 -12.66
C SER A 147 -29.15 19.35 -13.52
N GLY A 148 -29.03 18.09 -13.08
CA GLY A 148 -28.60 16.99 -13.94
C GLY A 148 -27.65 15.92 -13.40
N ALA A 149 -27.30 15.86 -12.10
CA ALA A 149 -26.35 14.85 -11.60
C ALA A 149 -26.83 14.08 -10.35
N SER A 150 -27.52 12.97 -10.63
CA SER A 150 -27.42 11.62 -10.04
C SER A 150 -27.38 11.42 -8.52
N GLU A 151 -28.40 10.69 -8.06
CA GLU A 151 -28.46 9.86 -6.86
C GLU A 151 -27.25 8.91 -6.72
N TYR A 152 -26.16 9.35 -6.10
CA TYR A 152 -25.11 8.42 -5.62
C TYR A 152 -25.31 8.08 -4.14
N SER A 153 -26.50 7.61 -3.79
CA SER A 153 -26.89 7.29 -2.41
C SER A 153 -26.38 5.94 -1.88
N ARG A 154 -25.55 5.18 -2.63
CA ARG A 154 -25.04 3.87 -2.18
C ARG A 154 -23.67 3.52 -2.76
N ILE A 155 -22.63 4.29 -2.43
CA ILE A 155 -21.28 3.97 -2.89
C ILE A 155 -20.71 2.79 -2.08
N LYS A 156 -20.45 1.68 -2.78
CA LYS A 156 -19.69 0.54 -2.26
C LYS A 156 -18.19 0.86 -2.33
N SER A 157 -17.38 0.14 -1.55
CA SER A 157 -15.92 0.18 -1.65
C SER A 157 -15.46 0.01 -3.11
N GLN A 158 -14.51 0.83 -3.56
CA GLN A 158 -13.97 0.81 -4.92
C GLN A 158 -12.52 0.36 -4.93
N GLU A 159 -12.18 -0.58 -5.80
CA GLU A 159 -10.80 -1.03 -6.00
C GLU A 159 -10.05 -0.04 -6.88
N LEU A 160 -8.82 0.29 -6.52
CA LEU A 160 -7.95 1.22 -7.23
C LEU A 160 -6.54 0.65 -7.29
N THR A 161 -5.99 0.53 -8.51
CA THR A 161 -4.59 0.19 -8.74
C THR A 161 -3.85 1.40 -9.29
N ILE A 162 -2.81 1.83 -8.58
CA ILE A 162 -1.94 2.94 -8.98
C ILE A 162 -0.68 2.35 -9.63
N HIS A 163 -0.45 2.76 -10.88
CA HIS A 163 0.76 2.40 -11.63
C HIS A 163 1.74 3.56 -11.66
N GLN A 164 2.99 3.27 -11.36
CA GLN A 164 4.11 4.19 -11.50
C GLN A 164 5.31 3.42 -12.06
N PRO A 165 6.26 4.08 -12.75
CA PRO A 165 7.47 3.41 -13.21
C PRO A 165 8.16 2.68 -12.04
N GLY A 166 8.27 1.36 -12.17
CA GLY A 166 8.86 0.45 -11.18
C GLY A 166 8.00 0.11 -9.96
N CYS A 167 6.74 0.58 -9.89
CA CYS A 167 5.87 0.37 -8.72
C CYS A 167 4.41 0.09 -9.11
N VAL A 168 3.76 -0.81 -8.37
CA VAL A 168 2.31 -1.07 -8.47
C VAL A 168 1.71 -1.09 -7.07
N LEU A 169 0.65 -0.31 -6.84
CA LEU A 169 -0.03 -0.23 -5.55
C LEU A 169 -1.51 -0.58 -5.72
N ASP A 170 -1.93 -1.72 -5.18
CA ASP A 170 -3.33 -2.11 -5.11
C ASP A 170 -3.94 -1.57 -3.80
N SER A 171 -5.09 -0.94 -3.93
CA SER A 171 -5.76 -0.25 -2.84
C SER A 171 -7.29 -0.30 -2.97
N CYS A 172 -7.96 0.07 -1.89
CA CYS A 172 -9.41 0.12 -1.82
C CYS A 172 -9.86 1.46 -1.23
N LEU A 173 -10.71 2.17 -1.96
CA LEU A 173 -11.33 3.41 -1.56
C LEU A 173 -12.64 3.12 -0.84
N ILE A 174 -12.76 3.62 0.38
CA ILE A 174 -13.90 3.38 1.26
C ILE A 174 -14.49 4.75 1.68
N PRO A 175 -15.74 5.07 1.33
CA PRO A 175 -16.37 6.33 1.73
C PRO A 175 -16.71 6.34 3.23
N SER A 176 -16.61 7.49 3.90
CA SER A 176 -16.90 7.62 5.34
C SER A 176 -18.39 7.52 5.70
N GLY A 177 -19.28 7.62 4.70
CA GLY A 177 -20.74 7.68 4.88
C GLY A 177 -21.48 6.36 5.05
N THR A 178 -20.79 5.21 5.12
CA THR A 178 -21.49 3.93 5.30
C THR A 178 -21.79 3.68 6.77
N SER A 179 -22.95 4.14 7.23
CA SER A 179 -23.62 3.66 8.45
C SER A 179 -24.16 2.21 8.29
N SER A 180 -23.45 1.36 7.55
CA SER A 180 -23.84 -0.04 7.38
C SER A 180 -23.00 -0.89 8.33
N ASN A 181 -23.69 -1.47 9.31
CA ASN A 181 -23.27 -2.68 10.03
C ASN A 181 -22.34 -3.51 9.15
N PHE A 182 -21.10 -3.72 9.64
CA PHE A 182 -20.07 -4.60 9.07
C PHE A 182 -20.48 -5.31 7.79
N LYS A 183 -20.30 -4.67 6.64
CA LYS A 183 -20.30 -5.45 5.40
C LYS A 183 -19.03 -6.27 5.41
N LYS A 184 -19.14 -7.53 5.85
CA LYS A 184 -18.33 -8.64 5.36
C LYS A 184 -18.39 -8.59 3.83
N VAL A 185 -17.52 -7.81 3.21
CA VAL A 185 -17.23 -7.98 1.80
C VAL A 185 -16.27 -9.15 1.78
N GLY A 186 -16.84 -10.36 1.68
CA GLY A 186 -16.06 -11.55 1.42
C GLY A 186 -15.26 -11.29 0.14
N LEU A 187 -13.97 -11.61 0.18
CA LEU A 187 -13.19 -11.81 -1.03
C LEU A 187 -13.95 -12.86 -1.85
N VAL A 188 -14.62 -12.44 -2.93
CA VAL A 188 -15.00 -13.38 -3.97
C VAL A 188 -13.67 -13.88 -4.51
N ASP A 189 -13.40 -15.15 -4.20
CA ASP A 189 -12.28 -15.97 -4.61
C ASP A 189 -11.19 -15.26 -5.44
N ASN A 190 -10.10 -14.85 -4.77
CA ASN A 190 -8.80 -14.67 -5.44
C ASN A 190 -8.19 -16.04 -5.82
N LYS A 191 -9.00 -16.97 -6.36
CA LYS A 191 -8.51 -18.15 -7.07
C LYS A 191 -8.33 -17.74 -8.53
N GLY A 192 -7.20 -17.11 -8.83
CA GLY A 192 -6.66 -17.06 -10.19
C GLY A 192 -7.46 -16.24 -11.20
N GLU A 193 -7.84 -15.00 -10.88
CA GLU A 193 -8.24 -14.07 -11.95
C GLU A 193 -7.00 -13.32 -12.47
N ASP A 194 -6.47 -13.81 -13.59
CA ASP A 194 -5.76 -13.01 -14.57
C ASP A 194 -6.71 -11.89 -15.04
N LYS A 195 -6.81 -10.80 -14.27
CA LYS A 195 -7.54 -9.61 -14.72
C LYS A 195 -6.73 -8.95 -15.85
N VAL A 196 -7.11 -9.26 -17.08
CA VAL A 196 -6.82 -8.46 -18.28
C VAL A 196 -7.42 -7.07 -18.06
N MET A 197 -6.64 -6.01 -18.23
CA MET A 197 -7.19 -4.65 -18.23
C MET A 197 -6.63 -3.83 -19.38
N GLY A 198 -7.51 -3.50 -20.33
CA GLY A 198 -7.31 -2.48 -21.34
C GLY A 198 -7.71 -1.12 -20.80
N MET A 199 -6.85 -0.12 -21.01
CA MET A 199 -7.26 1.27 -20.92
C MET A 199 -8.03 1.64 -22.19
N SER A 200 -9.17 2.30 -22.01
CA SER A 200 -9.82 3.07 -23.05
C SER A 200 -8.86 4.13 -23.60
N GLY A 201 -8.43 3.98 -24.85
CA GLY A 201 -7.74 5.04 -25.60
C GLY A 201 -6.68 4.51 -26.56
N SER A 202 -7.07 4.42 -27.84
CA SER A 202 -6.26 4.22 -29.07
C SER A 202 -5.39 2.96 -29.18
N GLU A 203 -5.52 2.29 -30.32
CA GLU A 203 -5.11 0.92 -30.67
C GLU A 203 -3.60 0.70 -30.91
N GLU A 204 -2.71 1.47 -30.29
CA GLU A 204 -1.26 1.28 -30.47
C GLU A 204 -0.56 1.41 -29.11
N ASP A 205 0.29 0.43 -28.79
CA ASP A 205 0.94 0.15 -27.50
C ASP A 205 0.05 -0.41 -26.39
N MET A 206 0.26 -1.69 -26.05
CA MET A 206 0.45 -2.16 -24.66
C MET A 206 0.88 -3.64 -24.68
N ASN A 207 2.17 -3.89 -24.44
CA ASN A 207 2.60 -5.16 -23.85
C ASN A 207 1.90 -5.29 -22.49
N ILE A 208 0.79 -6.04 -22.45
CA ILE A 208 0.01 -6.26 -21.23
C ILE A 208 0.85 -7.12 -20.27
N VAL A 209 1.45 -6.46 -19.28
CA VAL A 209 2.26 -7.13 -18.24
C VAL A 209 1.31 -7.84 -17.26
N LEU A 210 1.12 -9.15 -17.42
CA LEU A 210 0.33 -9.99 -16.51
C LEU A 210 1.13 -10.23 -15.20
N LEU A 211 1.10 -9.27 -14.29
CA LEU A 211 1.73 -9.40 -12.97
C LEU A 211 0.99 -10.42 -12.11
N LYS A 212 1.71 -11.42 -11.59
CA LYS A 212 1.15 -12.42 -10.68
C LYS A 212 0.99 -11.86 -9.26
N ARG A 213 -0.20 -11.34 -8.94
CA ARG A 213 -0.51 -10.75 -7.62
C ARG A 213 -0.57 -11.85 -6.53
N PRO A 214 0.07 -11.68 -5.36
CA PRO A 214 -0.08 -12.60 -4.24
C PRO A 214 -1.50 -12.54 -3.66
N ALA A 215 -2.02 -13.66 -3.15
CA ALA A 215 -3.29 -13.66 -2.44
C ALA A 215 -3.20 -12.82 -1.16
N LEU A 216 -4.31 -12.16 -0.79
CA LEU A 216 -4.43 -11.55 0.54
C LEU A 216 -4.60 -12.66 1.58
N PRO A 217 -4.17 -12.45 2.85
CA PRO A 217 -4.39 -13.44 3.90
C PRO A 217 -5.87 -13.80 4.03
N SER A 218 -6.18 -15.06 4.34
CA SER A 218 -7.57 -15.53 4.50
C SER A 218 -8.33 -14.81 5.61
N THR A 219 -7.62 -14.27 6.60
CA THR A 219 -8.16 -13.46 7.70
C THR A 219 -8.38 -12.00 7.33
N TYR A 220 -7.89 -11.57 6.17
CA TYR A 220 -8.02 -10.19 5.73
C TYR A 220 -9.47 -9.85 5.42
N MET A 221 -9.93 -8.73 5.98
CA MET A 221 -11.24 -8.18 5.71
C MET A 221 -11.13 -6.67 5.53
N ARG A 222 -11.82 -6.12 4.53
CA ARG A 222 -11.99 -4.68 4.37
C ARG A 222 -12.92 -4.16 5.47
N GLN A 223 -12.42 -3.33 6.37
CA GLN A 223 -13.19 -2.70 7.44
C GLN A 223 -12.98 -1.19 7.44
N VAL A 224 -14.05 -0.48 7.82
CA VAL A 224 -14.06 0.97 7.97
C VAL A 224 -13.77 1.29 9.45
N PRO A 225 -13.10 2.41 9.75
CA PRO A 225 -12.86 2.81 11.14
C PRO A 225 -14.20 3.04 11.84
N LYS A 226 -14.36 2.49 13.04
CA LYS A 226 -15.58 2.72 13.82
C LYS A 226 -15.60 4.17 14.30
N ALA A 227 -16.69 4.89 14.01
CA ALA A 227 -16.96 6.15 14.66
C ALA A 227 -17.07 5.91 16.18
N GLY A 228 -16.37 6.71 16.98
CA GLY A 228 -16.48 6.65 18.43
C GLY A 228 -17.91 6.97 18.84
N LYS A 229 -18.66 5.99 19.35
CA LYS A 229 -19.89 6.29 20.09
C LYS A 229 -19.46 6.78 21.48
N GLU A 230 -19.66 8.06 21.75
CA GLU A 230 -19.94 8.49 23.11
C GLU A 230 -21.26 7.83 23.51
N SER A 231 -21.19 6.79 24.34
CA SER A 231 -22.35 6.34 25.10
C SER A 231 -21.88 5.96 26.50
N SER A 232 -22.16 6.87 27.41
CA SER A 232 -22.24 6.72 28.85
C SER A 232 -22.78 5.34 29.26
N GLY A 233 -22.14 4.71 30.25
CA GLY A 233 -22.72 3.62 31.04
C GLY A 233 -22.09 2.23 30.87
N SER A 234 -21.24 1.88 31.84
CA SER A 234 -20.96 0.51 32.33
C SER A 234 -20.66 -0.61 31.33
N ASN A 235 -19.37 -0.91 31.11
CA ASN A 235 -18.73 -2.11 31.67
C ASN A 235 -17.26 -2.17 31.24
N ILE A 236 -16.40 -2.24 32.24
CA ILE A 236 -14.96 -2.37 32.16
C ILE A 236 -14.68 -3.80 31.70
N HIS A 237 -14.20 -3.98 30.47
CA HIS A 237 -13.49 -5.15 29.89
C HIS A 237 -13.79 -5.30 28.38
N ALA A 238 -13.54 -4.25 27.60
CA ALA A 238 -13.27 -4.35 26.17
C ALA A 238 -12.20 -3.32 25.83
N ALA A 239 -11.02 -3.80 25.45
CA ALA A 239 -9.83 -2.98 25.24
C ALA A 239 -10.02 -1.92 24.14
N SER A 240 -9.63 -0.70 24.48
CA SER A 240 -9.35 0.46 23.60
C SER A 240 -10.41 0.79 22.54
N SER A 241 -11.45 1.53 22.94
CA SER A 241 -12.25 2.34 22.03
C SER A 241 -11.55 3.70 21.82
N PHE A 242 -10.94 3.84 20.65
CA PHE A 242 -10.12 4.96 20.23
C PHE A 242 -10.94 6.24 19.98
N LEU A 243 -10.49 7.37 20.55
CA LEU A 243 -10.99 8.71 20.28
C LEU A 243 -10.34 9.26 19.00
N VAL A 244 -10.90 8.93 17.84
CA VAL A 244 -10.78 9.82 16.67
C VAL A 244 -11.93 10.82 16.80
N PRO A 245 -11.72 12.15 16.66
CA PRO A 245 -12.83 13.09 16.58
C PRO A 245 -13.62 12.80 15.30
N THR A 246 -14.64 11.94 15.41
CA THR A 246 -15.52 11.55 14.31
C THR A 246 -16.82 12.30 14.44
N TYR A 247 -16.84 13.53 13.95
CA TYR A 247 -18.00 13.90 13.17
C TYR A 247 -17.91 13.11 11.86
N PRO A 248 -19.01 12.49 11.36
CA PRO A 248 -19.06 11.96 10.01
C PRO A 248 -18.86 13.15 9.07
N ASP A 249 -17.61 13.40 8.69
CA ASP A 249 -17.27 14.40 7.70
C ASP A 249 -17.61 13.77 6.35
N PRO A 250 -18.70 14.20 5.68
CA PRO A 250 -19.07 13.61 4.40
C PRO A 250 -17.97 13.83 3.37
N THR A 251 -17.09 14.81 3.60
CA THR A 251 -15.99 15.22 2.72
C THR A 251 -14.72 14.37 2.89
N CYS A 252 -14.79 13.24 3.60
CA CYS A 252 -13.63 12.36 3.75
C CYS A 252 -13.88 10.92 3.31
N GLY A 253 -12.83 10.25 2.85
CA GLY A 253 -12.78 8.84 2.51
C GLY A 253 -11.53 8.18 3.06
N TYR A 254 -11.47 6.85 2.97
CA TYR A 254 -10.35 6.05 3.44
C TYR A 254 -9.71 5.30 2.28
N PHE A 255 -8.40 5.47 2.12
CA PHE A 255 -7.55 4.79 1.18
C PHE A 255 -6.83 3.64 1.91
N LEU A 256 -7.28 2.42 1.66
CA LEU A 256 -6.78 1.20 2.28
C LEU A 256 -5.79 0.53 1.34
N VAL A 257 -4.56 0.33 1.78
CA VAL A 257 -3.54 -0.35 0.99
C VAL A 257 -3.68 -1.86 1.17
N GLU A 258 -3.73 -2.59 0.07
CA GLU A 258 -3.89 -4.05 0.09
C GLU A 258 -2.58 -4.73 -0.29
N ARG A 259 -1.95 -4.29 -1.38
CA ARG A 259 -0.71 -4.89 -1.91
C ARG A 259 0.17 -3.82 -2.52
N PHE A 260 1.47 -4.00 -2.41
CA PHE A 260 2.43 -3.12 -3.07
C PHE A 260 3.54 -3.95 -3.71
N ALA A 261 3.85 -3.67 -4.96
CA ALA A 261 4.95 -4.24 -5.70
C ALA A 261 5.96 -3.16 -6.08
N ILE A 262 7.24 -3.48 -5.98
CA ILE A 262 8.36 -2.65 -6.44
C ILE A 262 9.34 -3.51 -7.25
N ASP A 263 9.81 -3.00 -8.38
CA ASP A 263 10.85 -3.69 -9.14
C ASP A 263 12.20 -3.60 -8.42
N ILE A 264 13.10 -4.56 -8.69
CA ILE A 264 14.41 -4.60 -8.05
C ILE A 264 15.21 -3.30 -8.27
N PRO A 265 15.31 -2.72 -9.49
CA PRO A 265 16.04 -1.47 -9.68
C PRO A 265 15.52 -0.30 -8.83
N THR A 266 14.21 -0.09 -8.77
CA THR A 266 13.60 0.99 -7.98
C THR A 266 13.76 0.72 -6.49
N PHE A 267 13.65 -0.55 -6.08
CA PHE A 267 13.93 -0.95 -4.71
C PHE A 267 15.35 -0.59 -4.30
N LEU A 268 16.36 -0.97 -5.09
CA LEU A 268 17.76 -0.70 -4.75
C LEU A 268 18.08 0.80 -4.71
N ARG A 269 17.45 1.64 -5.53
CA ARG A 269 17.61 3.11 -5.46
C ARG A 269 17.11 3.73 -4.16
N LEU A 270 16.20 3.08 -3.43
CA LEU A 270 15.83 3.51 -2.08
C LEU A 270 16.92 3.17 -1.06
N TYR A 271 17.84 2.27 -1.43
CA TYR A 271 18.92 1.75 -0.59
C TYR A 271 20.32 2.27 -0.96
N SER A 272 20.51 2.80 -2.16
CA SER A 272 21.74 3.46 -2.64
C SER A 272 22.03 4.78 -1.92
#